data_AF-A0A4U5NTP9-F1
#
_entry.id   AF-A0A4U5NTP9-F1
#
_cell.length_a   1.000
_cell.length_b   1.000
_cell.length_c   1.000
_cell.angle_alpha   90.00
_cell.angle_beta   90.00
_cell.angle_gamma   90.00
#
_symmetry.space_group_name_H-M   'P 1'
#
loop_
_entity.id
_entity.type
_entity.pdbx_description
1 polymer ?
#
loop_
_entity_poly.entity_id
_entity_poly.type
_entity_poly.pdbx_seq_one_letter_code
_entity_poly.pdbx_strand_id
1 'polypeptide(L)'
;MDFHREVLDVQKQLKVQRMSELKINEQIIEKLENDGKELRAEIDGLKEEIVGLKLDIANVEKDKQSIVGQRQKLEEMLRKSKKQSEKAARDLKRRLEESDRIRNLTLTQHTDVLNSLKNEIFDVKTKLKEERAELAACRQNLHTEKVLRAETLEKHRLQNEKLADLQKFFGLTLEENDDDYVDSLLGEDRTAIFAKISFLLSKIPVVE
;
A
#
# COMPACT_ATOMS: atom_id res chain seq x y z
N MET A 1 -54.85 57.35 -124.15
CA MET A 1 -53.68 56.48 -123.92
C MET A 1 -53.41 56.46 -122.43
N ASP A 2 -53.71 55.38 -121.70
CA ASP A 2 -52.99 55.13 -120.43
C ASP A 2 -53.23 53.75 -119.78
N PHE A 3 -54.32 53.02 -120.11
CA PHE A 3 -54.58 51.70 -119.52
C PHE A 3 -53.47 50.66 -119.79
N HIS A 4 -52.88 50.67 -121.00
CA HIS A 4 -51.78 49.76 -121.33
C HIS A 4 -50.51 50.06 -120.51
N ARG A 5 -50.31 51.33 -120.13
CA ARG A 5 -49.18 51.79 -119.32
C ARG A 5 -49.38 51.39 -117.85
N GLU A 6 -50.59 51.53 -117.34
CA GLU A 6 -50.97 51.07 -115.99
C GLU A 6 -50.83 49.55 -115.84
N VAL A 7 -51.28 48.75 -116.83
CA VAL A 7 -51.11 47.29 -116.81
C VAL A 7 -49.63 46.89 -116.79
N LEU A 8 -48.78 47.59 -117.56
CA LEU A 8 -47.33 47.39 -117.58
C LEU A 8 -46.67 47.76 -116.24
N ASP A 9 -47.10 48.85 -115.59
CA ASP A 9 -46.60 49.25 -114.28
C ASP A 9 -47.05 48.30 -113.16
N VAL A 10 -48.30 47.82 -113.19
CA VAL A 10 -48.79 46.78 -112.27
C VAL A 10 -48.00 45.48 -112.45
N GLN A 11 -47.72 45.05 -113.69
CA GLN A 11 -46.88 43.87 -113.94
C GLN A 11 -45.44 44.04 -113.41
N LYS A 12 -44.86 45.23 -113.57
CA LYS A 12 -43.54 45.54 -112.99
C LYS A 12 -43.58 45.51 -111.47
N GLN A 13 -44.57 46.14 -110.84
CA GLN A 13 -44.74 46.13 -109.39
C GLN A 13 -44.90 44.70 -108.85
N LEU A 14 -45.73 43.88 -109.49
CA LEU A 14 -45.97 42.49 -109.09
C LEU A 14 -44.70 41.62 -109.24
N LYS A 15 -43.89 41.88 -110.27
CA LYS A 15 -42.58 41.24 -110.45
C LYS A 15 -41.58 41.65 -109.38
N VAL A 16 -41.51 42.93 -109.03
CA VAL A 16 -40.66 43.45 -107.94
C VAL A 16 -41.11 42.87 -106.60
N GLN A 17 -42.41 42.82 -106.34
CA GLN A 17 -42.97 42.27 -105.12
C GLN A 17 -42.65 40.78 -104.97
N ARG A 18 -42.87 39.96 -106.01
CA ARG A 18 -42.48 38.53 -105.99
C ARG A 18 -40.98 38.33 -105.76
N MET A 19 -40.13 39.15 -106.39
CA MET A 19 -38.68 39.10 -106.16
C MET A 19 -38.33 39.45 -104.71
N SER A 20 -39.00 40.45 -104.12
CA SER A 20 -38.80 40.80 -102.71
C SER A 20 -39.28 39.70 -101.75
N GLU A 21 -40.43 39.09 -102.02
CA GLU A 21 -40.97 37.96 -101.22
C GLU A 21 -40.05 36.74 -101.31
N LEU A 22 -39.56 36.40 -102.51
CA LEU A 22 -38.58 35.33 -102.71
C LEU A 22 -37.31 35.59 -101.88
N LYS A 23 -36.77 36.81 -101.94
CA LYS A 23 -35.56 37.17 -101.20
C LYS A 23 -35.76 37.14 -99.68
N ILE A 24 -36.94 37.57 -99.20
CA ILE A 24 -37.30 37.48 -97.78
C ILE A 24 -37.43 36.01 -97.36
N ASN A 25 -38.08 35.18 -98.18
CA ASN A 25 -38.22 33.75 -97.89
C ASN A 25 -36.86 33.04 -97.86
N GLU A 26 -35.95 33.35 -98.79
CA GLU A 26 -34.57 32.85 -98.79
C GLU A 26 -33.84 33.21 -97.49
N GLN A 27 -33.96 34.46 -97.02
CA GLN A 27 -33.38 34.90 -95.74
C GLN A 27 -33.99 34.18 -94.54
N ILE A 28 -35.31 33.94 -94.55
CA ILE A 28 -35.98 33.19 -93.48
C ILE A 28 -35.52 31.73 -93.48
N ILE A 29 -35.41 31.10 -94.66
CA ILE A 29 -34.93 29.72 -94.79
C ILE A 29 -33.49 29.63 -94.28
N GLU A 30 -32.61 30.53 -94.70
CA GLU A 30 -31.21 30.57 -94.23
C GLU A 30 -31.13 30.74 -92.71
N LYS A 31 -31.97 31.60 -92.13
CA LYS A 31 -32.04 31.78 -90.68
C LYS A 31 -32.49 30.49 -89.98
N LEU A 32 -33.58 29.86 -90.44
CA LEU A 32 -34.09 28.62 -89.85
C LEU A 32 -33.11 27.45 -90.00
N GLU A 33 -32.34 27.40 -91.09
CA GLU A 33 -31.27 26.42 -91.28
C GLU A 33 -30.13 26.63 -90.29
N ASN A 34 -29.76 27.89 -90.01
CA ASN A 34 -28.74 28.21 -89.02
C ASN A 34 -29.22 27.90 -87.59
N ASP A 35 -30.42 28.33 -87.21
CA ASP A 35 -31.05 27.97 -85.93
C ASP A 35 -31.11 26.44 -85.77
N GLY A 36 -31.46 25.73 -86.85
CA GLY A 36 -31.50 24.27 -86.89
C GLY A 36 -30.14 23.58 -86.78
N LYS A 37 -29.03 24.24 -87.14
CA LYS A 37 -27.67 23.77 -86.90
C LYS A 37 -27.23 24.04 -85.46
N GLU A 38 -27.52 25.23 -84.94
CA GLU A 38 -27.20 25.61 -83.56
C GLU A 38 -27.89 24.68 -82.54
N LEU A 39 -29.19 24.44 -82.71
CA LEU A 39 -29.93 23.51 -81.85
C LEU A 39 -29.38 22.08 -81.90
N ARG A 40 -28.88 21.62 -83.05
CA ARG A 40 -28.24 20.29 -83.16
C ARG A 40 -26.93 20.25 -82.38
N ALA A 41 -26.11 21.29 -82.50
CA ALA A 41 -24.86 21.39 -81.76
C ALA A 41 -25.11 21.42 -80.25
N GLU A 42 -26.12 22.16 -79.79
CA GLU A 42 -26.53 22.18 -78.38
C GLU A 42 -27.02 20.81 -77.90
N ILE A 43 -27.87 20.14 -78.69
CA ILE A 43 -28.35 18.78 -78.38
C ILE A 43 -27.18 17.79 -78.26
N ASP A 44 -26.19 17.88 -79.14
CA ASP A 44 -25.04 16.97 -79.10
C ASP A 44 -24.13 17.28 -77.89
N GLY A 45 -23.93 18.55 -77.54
CA GLY A 45 -23.24 18.93 -76.30
C GLY A 45 -23.96 18.43 -75.03
N LEU A 46 -25.28 18.57 -74.96
CA LEU A 46 -26.08 18.04 -73.84
C LEU A 46 -26.01 16.51 -73.75
N LYS A 47 -25.94 15.79 -74.87
CA LYS A 47 -25.76 14.33 -74.86
C LYS A 47 -24.41 13.93 -74.27
N GLU A 48 -23.34 14.64 -74.64
CA GLU A 48 -22.00 14.40 -74.09
C GLU A 48 -21.97 14.66 -72.59
N GLU A 49 -22.58 15.75 -72.13
CA GLU A 49 -22.72 16.06 -70.70
C GLU A 49 -23.50 14.97 -69.95
N ILE A 50 -24.62 14.50 -70.50
CA ILE A 50 -25.40 13.39 -69.92
C ILE A 50 -24.57 12.11 -69.79
N VAL A 51 -23.71 11.81 -70.76
CA VAL A 51 -22.81 10.65 -70.68
C VAL A 51 -21.77 10.83 -69.58
N GLY A 52 -21.18 12.03 -69.47
CA GLY A 52 -20.26 12.38 -68.38
C GLY A 52 -20.90 12.21 -66.99
N LEU A 53 -22.07 12.80 -66.79
CA LEU A 53 -22.82 12.71 -65.53
C LEU A 53 -23.18 11.26 -65.16
N LYS A 54 -23.51 10.41 -66.14
CA LYS A 54 -23.78 8.98 -65.89
C LYS A 54 -22.53 8.24 -65.41
N LEU A 55 -21.35 8.55 -65.94
CA LEU A 55 -20.09 7.97 -65.48
C LEU A 55 -19.76 8.43 -64.05
N ASP A 56 -19.97 9.71 -63.74
CA ASP A 56 -19.74 10.24 -62.42
C ASP A 56 -20.68 9.61 -61.37
N ILE A 57 -21.96 9.43 -61.70
CA ILE A 57 -22.92 8.72 -60.84
C ILE A 57 -22.44 7.30 -60.56
N ALA A 58 -22.02 6.55 -61.59
CA ALA A 58 -21.53 5.18 -61.43
C ALA A 58 -20.28 5.10 -60.53
N ASN A 59 -19.36 6.06 -60.66
CA ASN A 59 -18.18 6.14 -59.80
C ASN A 59 -18.55 6.44 -58.34
N VAL A 60 -19.45 7.40 -58.11
CA VAL A 60 -19.95 7.73 -56.77
C VAL A 60 -20.66 6.54 -56.11
N GLU A 61 -21.44 5.77 -56.88
CA GLU A 61 -22.09 4.56 -56.37
C GLU A 61 -21.07 3.49 -55.95
N LYS A 62 -20.00 3.31 -56.72
CA LYS A 62 -18.91 2.39 -56.39
C LYS A 62 -18.17 2.82 -55.12
N ASP A 63 -17.87 4.11 -55.00
CA ASP A 63 -17.22 4.66 -53.80
C ASP A 63 -18.11 4.52 -52.57
N LYS A 64 -19.41 4.80 -52.70
CA LYS A 64 -20.40 4.59 -51.65
C LYS A 64 -20.42 3.14 -51.16
N GLN A 65 -20.41 2.16 -52.06
CA GLN A 65 -20.35 0.74 -51.69
C GLN A 65 -19.05 0.40 -50.93
N SER A 66 -17.92 0.91 -51.40
CA SER A 66 -16.62 0.75 -50.73
C SER A 66 -16.64 1.30 -49.31
N ILE A 67 -17.13 2.53 -49.13
CA ILE A 67 -17.24 3.20 -47.84
C ILE A 67 -18.16 2.42 -46.89
N VAL A 68 -19.31 1.93 -47.37
CA VAL A 68 -20.22 1.09 -46.57
C VAL A 68 -19.52 -0.18 -46.08
N GLY A 69 -18.77 -0.86 -46.96
CA GLY A 69 -18.02 -2.06 -46.59
C GLY A 69 -16.92 -1.77 -45.55
N GLN A 70 -16.21 -0.65 -45.68
CA GLN A 70 -15.22 -0.21 -44.68
C GLN A 70 -15.88 0.12 -43.34
N ARG A 71 -17.02 0.80 -43.35
CA ARG A 71 -17.78 1.15 -42.14
C ARG A 71 -18.21 -0.10 -41.38
N GLN A 72 -18.73 -1.12 -42.07
CA GLN A 72 -19.11 -2.40 -41.46
C GLN A 72 -17.91 -3.12 -40.81
N LYS A 73 -16.74 -3.11 -41.46
CA LYS A 73 -15.52 -3.68 -40.88
C LYS A 73 -15.08 -2.95 -39.62
N LEU A 74 -15.13 -1.62 -39.64
CA LEU A 74 -14.80 -0.78 -38.49
C LEU A 74 -15.77 -1.01 -37.33
N GLU A 75 -17.07 -1.08 -37.60
CA GLU A 75 -18.11 -1.39 -36.60
C GLU A 75 -17.87 -2.75 -35.94
N GLU A 76 -17.51 -3.78 -36.71
CA GLU A 76 -17.23 -5.11 -36.16
C GLU A 76 -15.93 -5.14 -35.33
N MET A 77 -14.87 -4.47 -35.78
CA MET A 77 -13.64 -4.33 -34.99
C MET A 77 -13.89 -3.58 -33.67
N LEU A 78 -14.69 -2.51 -33.70
CA LEU A 78 -15.06 -1.74 -32.53
C LEU A 78 -15.88 -2.59 -31.55
N ARG A 79 -16.82 -3.40 -32.06
CA ARG A 79 -17.62 -4.35 -31.26
C ARG A 79 -16.74 -5.41 -30.60
N LYS A 80 -15.77 -5.99 -31.32
CA LYS A 80 -14.83 -6.98 -30.76
C LYS A 80 -13.92 -6.36 -29.70
N SER A 81 -13.35 -5.18 -30.00
CA SER A 81 -12.51 -4.43 -29.07
C SER A 81 -13.26 -4.10 -27.77
N LYS A 82 -14.50 -3.59 -27.88
CA LYS A 82 -15.36 -3.30 -26.73
C LYS A 82 -15.63 -4.53 -25.86
N LYS A 83 -15.96 -5.68 -26.46
CA LYS A 83 -16.16 -6.94 -25.71
C LYS A 83 -14.89 -7.38 -24.98
N GLN A 84 -13.73 -7.23 -25.62
CA GLN A 84 -12.45 -7.59 -25.01
C GLN A 84 -12.10 -6.65 -23.85
N SER A 85 -12.27 -5.33 -24.01
CA SER A 85 -12.03 -4.37 -22.95
C SER A 85 -12.98 -4.56 -21.76
N GLU A 86 -14.26 -4.86 -22.01
CA GLU A 86 -15.23 -5.17 -20.95
C GLU A 86 -14.89 -6.48 -20.21
N LYS A 87 -14.37 -7.49 -20.90
CA LYS A 87 -13.90 -8.73 -20.27
C LYS A 87 -12.68 -8.46 -19.39
N ALA A 88 -11.69 -7.72 -19.90
CA ALA A 88 -10.50 -7.34 -19.16
C ALA A 88 -10.83 -6.50 -17.92
N ALA A 89 -11.73 -5.51 -18.05
CA ALA A 89 -12.18 -4.68 -16.94
C ALA A 89 -12.85 -5.50 -15.82
N ARG A 90 -13.71 -6.47 -16.20
CA ARG A 90 -14.34 -7.38 -15.22
C ARG A 90 -13.33 -8.28 -14.52
N ASP A 91 -12.34 -8.78 -15.25
CA ASP A 91 -11.30 -9.65 -14.69
C ASP A 91 -10.39 -8.89 -13.72
N LEU A 92 -9.97 -7.68 -14.08
CA LEU A 92 -9.21 -6.78 -13.20
C LEU A 92 -9.98 -6.43 -11.94
N LYS A 93 -11.29 -6.13 -12.06
CA LYS A 93 -12.14 -5.85 -10.90
C LYS A 93 -12.18 -7.03 -9.92
N ARG A 94 -12.39 -8.25 -10.43
CA ARG A 94 -12.39 -9.47 -9.60
C ARG A 94 -11.06 -9.70 -8.89
N ARG A 95 -9.94 -9.53 -9.60
CA ARG A 95 -8.60 -9.68 -9.03
C ARG A 95 -8.32 -8.64 -7.93
N LEU A 96 -8.81 -7.42 -8.10
CA LEU A 96 -8.66 -6.36 -7.11
C LEU A 96 -9.48 -6.65 -5.85
N GLU A 97 -10.76 -7.05 -6.01
CA GLU A 97 -11.61 -7.47 -4.89
C GLU A 97 -11.00 -8.65 -4.11
N GLU A 98 -10.43 -9.64 -4.80
CA GLU A 98 -9.79 -10.78 -4.16
C GLU A 98 -8.49 -10.39 -3.44
N SER A 99 -7.68 -9.52 -4.06
CA SER A 99 -6.47 -8.98 -3.43
C SER A 99 -6.80 -8.22 -2.14
N ASP A 100 -7.86 -7.42 -2.14
CA ASP A 100 -8.30 -6.68 -0.95
C ASP A 100 -8.81 -7.62 0.15
N ARG A 101 -9.53 -8.69 -0.20
CA ARG A 101 -9.96 -9.72 0.76
C ARG A 101 -8.76 -10.40 1.42
N ILE A 102 -7.80 -10.86 0.63
CA ILE A 102 -6.59 -11.54 1.15
C ILE A 102 -5.79 -10.58 2.04
N ARG A 103 -5.62 -9.32 1.61
CA ARG A 103 -4.94 -8.29 2.40
C ARG A 103 -5.63 -8.05 3.73
N ASN A 104 -6.95 -7.92 3.74
CA ASN A 104 -7.70 -7.70 4.98
C ASN A 104 -7.60 -8.92 5.91
N LEU A 105 -7.72 -10.14 5.39
CA LEU A 105 -7.53 -11.36 6.18
C LEU A 105 -6.14 -11.41 6.83
N THR A 106 -5.10 -11.11 6.04
CA THR A 106 -3.70 -11.09 6.52
C THR A 106 -3.49 -10.03 7.60
N LEU A 107 -4.08 -8.83 7.42
CA LEU A 107 -4.02 -7.76 8.41
C LEU A 107 -4.73 -8.14 9.72
N THR A 108 -5.88 -8.79 9.65
CA THR A 108 -6.58 -9.31 10.84
C THR A 108 -5.70 -10.34 11.56
N GLN A 109 -5.16 -11.33 10.85
CA GLN A 109 -4.26 -12.33 11.43
C GLN A 109 -3.03 -11.70 12.08
N HIS A 110 -2.38 -10.73 11.43
CA HIS A 110 -1.25 -10.01 12.02
C HIS A 110 -1.64 -9.21 13.25
N THR A 111 -2.85 -8.62 13.27
CA THR A 111 -3.37 -7.90 14.44
C THR A 111 -3.58 -8.84 15.61
N ASP A 112 -4.12 -10.04 15.38
CA ASP A 112 -4.33 -11.05 16.42
C ASP A 112 -3.01 -11.53 17.01
N VAL A 113 -2.03 -11.84 16.16
CA VAL A 113 -0.67 -12.22 16.59
C VAL A 113 -0.01 -11.10 17.38
N LEU A 114 -0.11 -9.85 16.93
CA LEU A 114 0.44 -8.70 17.65
C LEU A 114 -0.19 -8.54 19.04
N ASN A 115 -1.49 -8.78 19.17
CA ASN A 115 -2.18 -8.72 20.45
C ASN A 115 -1.75 -9.86 21.37
N SER A 116 -1.61 -11.09 20.86
CA SER A 116 -1.08 -12.22 21.62
C SER A 116 0.32 -11.92 22.16
N LEU A 117 1.23 -11.48 21.29
CA LEU A 117 2.60 -11.15 21.68
C LEU A 117 2.66 -10.00 22.69
N LYS A 118 1.79 -8.99 22.57
CA LYS A 118 1.69 -7.91 23.58
C LYS A 118 1.31 -8.45 24.95
N ASN A 119 0.35 -9.37 25.01
CA ASN A 119 -0.07 -9.99 26.26
C ASN A 119 1.05 -10.86 26.85
N GLU A 120 1.72 -11.68 26.03
CA GLU A 120 2.86 -12.48 26.48
C GLU A 120 4.01 -11.61 27.01
N ILE A 121 4.33 -10.50 26.33
CA ILE A 121 5.32 -9.53 26.81
C ILE A 121 4.91 -8.92 28.14
N PHE A 122 3.62 -8.62 28.32
CA PHE A 122 3.10 -8.09 29.58
C PHE A 122 3.27 -9.10 30.71
N ASP A 123 2.88 -10.36 30.49
CA ASP A 123 2.99 -11.43 31.47
C ASP A 123 4.44 -11.70 31.87
N VAL A 124 5.36 -11.78 30.88
CA VAL A 124 6.79 -11.96 31.13
C VAL A 124 7.37 -10.78 31.91
N LYS A 125 6.95 -9.54 31.62
CA LYS A 125 7.38 -8.37 32.40
C LYS A 125 6.91 -8.42 33.84
N THR A 126 5.70 -8.91 34.09
CA THR A 126 5.15 -9.07 35.44
C THR A 126 5.94 -10.12 36.20
N LYS A 127 6.13 -11.31 35.63
CA LYS A 127 6.95 -12.38 36.23
C LYS A 127 8.38 -11.94 36.50
N LEU A 128 9.00 -11.20 35.58
CA LEU A 128 10.35 -10.67 35.77
C LEU A 128 10.44 -9.70 36.96
N LYS A 129 9.37 -8.93 37.24
CA LYS A 129 9.34 -8.04 38.41
C LYS A 129 9.21 -8.84 39.70
N GLU A 130 8.36 -9.86 39.73
CA GLU A 130 8.17 -10.76 40.87
C GLU A 130 9.47 -11.48 41.22
N GLU A 131 10.11 -12.14 40.25
CA GLU A 131 11.41 -12.80 40.41
C GLU A 131 12.51 -11.86 40.91
N ARG A 132 12.52 -10.61 40.43
CA ARG A 132 13.47 -9.60 40.91
C ARG A 132 13.22 -9.22 42.37
N ALA A 133 11.95 -9.13 42.78
CA ALA A 133 11.59 -8.84 44.17
C ALA A 133 11.97 -10.01 45.09
N GLU A 134 11.68 -11.24 44.68
CA GLU A 134 12.06 -12.46 45.41
C GLU A 134 13.58 -12.60 45.54
N LEU A 135 14.33 -12.37 44.46
CA LEU A 135 15.79 -12.38 44.49
C LEU A 135 16.36 -11.31 45.42
N ALA A 136 15.75 -10.11 45.45
CA ALA A 136 16.15 -9.05 46.37
C ALA A 136 15.90 -9.45 47.84
N ALA A 137 14.73 -10.02 48.14
CA ALA A 137 14.40 -10.52 49.48
C ALA A 137 15.35 -11.66 49.91
N CYS A 138 15.64 -12.61 49.03
CA CYS A 138 16.59 -13.69 49.29
C CYS A 138 18.01 -13.16 49.58
N ARG A 139 18.47 -12.17 48.81
CA ARG A 139 19.76 -11.50 49.04
C ARG A 139 19.81 -10.79 50.40
N GLN A 140 18.71 -10.14 50.79
CA GLN A 140 18.61 -9.50 52.09
C GLN A 140 18.67 -10.53 53.23
N ASN A 141 17.89 -11.62 53.14
CA ASN A 141 17.89 -12.69 54.13
C ASN A 141 19.27 -13.36 54.25
N LEU A 142 19.95 -13.59 53.12
CA LEU A 142 21.31 -14.13 53.14
C LEU A 142 22.29 -13.17 53.81
N HIS A 143 22.14 -11.86 53.59
CA HIS A 143 22.97 -10.86 54.25
C HIS A 143 22.74 -10.84 55.76
N THR A 144 21.48 -10.81 56.21
CA THR A 144 21.14 -10.83 57.64
C THR A 144 21.65 -12.10 58.32
N GLU A 145 21.48 -13.26 57.68
CA GLU A 145 21.99 -14.54 58.19
C GLU A 145 23.51 -14.54 58.32
N LYS A 146 24.23 -13.99 57.33
CA LYS A 146 25.70 -13.86 57.40
C LYS A 146 26.15 -12.96 58.56
N VAL A 147 25.44 -11.85 58.79
CA VAL A 147 25.74 -10.93 59.90
C VAL A 147 25.48 -11.63 61.24
N LEU A 148 24.30 -12.22 61.42
CA LEU A 148 23.95 -12.96 62.64
C LEU A 148 24.93 -14.08 62.92
N ARG A 149 25.29 -14.88 61.90
CA ARG A 149 26.28 -15.96 62.06
C ARG A 149 27.65 -15.43 62.44
N ALA A 150 28.10 -14.31 61.87
CA ALA A 150 29.37 -13.69 62.24
C ALA A 150 29.36 -13.20 63.70
N GLU A 151 28.26 -12.57 64.14
CA GLU A 151 28.06 -12.16 65.54
C GLU A 151 28.06 -13.35 66.50
N THR A 152 27.36 -14.44 66.16
CA THR A 152 27.33 -15.66 66.98
C THR A 152 28.70 -16.33 67.05
N LEU A 153 29.43 -16.41 65.94
CA LEU A 153 30.80 -16.93 65.93
C LEU A 153 31.74 -16.09 66.80
N GLU A 154 31.62 -14.75 66.77
CA GLU A 154 32.42 -13.87 67.61
C GLU A 154 32.08 -14.01 69.10
N LYS A 155 30.79 -14.15 69.43
CA LYS A 155 30.34 -14.45 70.81
C LYS A 155 30.95 -15.76 71.32
N HIS A 156 30.91 -16.84 70.52
CA HIS A 156 31.54 -18.11 70.88
C HIS A 156 33.07 -18.00 70.97
N ARG A 157 33.72 -17.24 70.09
CA ARG A 157 35.18 -17.00 70.15
C ARG A 157 35.55 -16.35 71.48
N LEU A 158 34.84 -15.28 71.87
CA LEU A 158 35.03 -14.58 73.14
C LEU A 158 34.72 -15.48 74.34
N GLN A 159 33.65 -16.28 74.27
CA GLN A 159 33.31 -17.26 75.31
C GLN A 159 34.45 -18.25 75.53
N ASN A 160 34.97 -18.85 74.46
CA ASN A 160 36.07 -19.81 74.52
C ASN A 160 37.37 -19.17 75.03
N GLU A 161 37.66 -17.92 74.65
CA GLU A 161 38.80 -17.16 75.18
C GLU A 161 38.70 -16.97 76.70
N LYS A 162 37.51 -16.62 77.21
CA LYS A 162 37.29 -16.44 78.66
C LYS A 162 37.27 -17.75 79.43
N LEU A 163 36.79 -18.83 78.83
CA LEU A 163 36.91 -20.17 79.40
C LEU A 163 38.38 -20.60 79.48
N ALA A 164 39.19 -20.30 78.47
CA ALA A 164 40.62 -20.57 78.50
C ALA A 164 41.35 -19.73 79.58
N ASP A 165 41.00 -18.45 79.74
CA ASP A 165 41.50 -17.60 80.83
C ASP A 165 41.18 -18.20 82.21
N LEU A 166 39.95 -18.72 82.38
CA LEU A 166 39.50 -19.37 83.60
C LEU A 166 40.24 -20.70 83.85
N GLN A 167 40.41 -21.53 82.81
CA GLN A 167 41.19 -22.76 82.90
C GLN A 167 42.65 -22.48 83.30
N LYS A 168 43.27 -21.46 82.70
CA LYS A 168 44.62 -21.03 83.04
C LYS A 168 44.71 -20.53 84.48
N PHE A 169 43.71 -19.78 84.96
CA PHE A 169 43.64 -19.35 86.35
C PHE A 169 43.58 -20.55 87.30
N PHE A 170 42.73 -21.54 87.03
CA PHE A 170 42.67 -22.76 87.83
C PHE A 170 43.96 -23.56 87.78
N GLY A 171 44.58 -23.74 86.61
CA GLY A 171 45.89 -24.39 86.49
C GLY A 171 46.95 -23.70 87.36
N LEU A 172 47.11 -22.39 87.22
CA LEU A 172 48.10 -21.63 88.02
C LEU A 172 47.79 -21.61 89.53
N THR A 173 46.53 -21.72 89.95
CA THR A 173 46.12 -21.67 91.36
C THR A 173 46.12 -23.06 92.03
N LEU A 174 46.06 -24.15 91.25
CA LEU A 174 45.86 -25.52 91.73
C LEU A 174 46.93 -26.53 91.24
N GLU A 175 47.92 -26.14 90.42
CA GLU A 175 48.97 -27.06 89.92
C GLU A 175 50.07 -27.38 90.93
N GLU A 176 50.14 -26.69 92.07
CA GLU A 176 50.97 -27.16 93.18
C GLU A 176 50.27 -28.35 93.85
N ASN A 177 50.70 -29.56 93.51
CA ASN A 177 50.20 -30.86 94.01
C ASN A 177 50.40 -31.09 95.54
N ASP A 178 50.53 -30.03 96.33
CA ASP A 178 50.51 -30.09 97.78
C ASP A 178 49.10 -29.70 98.26
N ASP A 179 48.30 -30.70 98.60
CA ASP A 179 46.96 -30.51 99.19
C ASP A 179 47.04 -29.59 100.44
N ASP A 180 48.15 -29.63 101.19
CA ASP A 180 48.42 -28.75 102.34
C ASP A 180 48.64 -27.27 101.96
N TYR A 181 49.19 -27.00 100.77
CA TYR A 181 49.39 -25.64 100.25
C TYR A 181 48.08 -25.05 99.72
N VAL A 182 47.29 -25.86 99.00
CA VAL A 182 45.97 -25.48 98.52
C VAL A 182 45.03 -25.16 99.69
N ASP A 183 45.06 -25.94 100.77
CA ASP A 183 44.27 -25.69 101.97
C ASP A 183 44.74 -24.45 102.77
N SER A 184 46.05 -24.14 102.80
CA SER A 184 46.57 -22.88 103.38
C SER A 184 46.19 -21.66 102.55
N LEU A 185 46.34 -21.72 101.22
CA LEU A 185 46.02 -20.62 100.30
C LEU A 185 44.51 -20.31 100.29
N LEU A 186 43.67 -21.35 100.33
CA LEU A 186 42.23 -21.23 100.49
C LEU A 186 41.81 -20.85 101.90
N GLY A 187 42.66 -21.06 102.91
CA GLY A 187 42.46 -20.63 104.29
C GLY A 187 42.72 -19.13 104.51
N GLU A 188 43.76 -18.57 103.87
CA GLU A 188 44.18 -17.18 104.05
C GLU A 188 43.46 -16.19 103.13
N ASP A 189 43.26 -16.53 101.84
CA ASP A 189 42.78 -15.59 100.81
C ASP A 189 41.52 -16.06 100.08
N ARG A 190 40.72 -16.91 100.74
CA ARG A 190 39.47 -17.48 100.22
C ARG A 190 38.60 -16.45 99.49
N THR A 191 38.35 -15.33 100.15
CA THR A 191 37.44 -14.30 99.64
C THR A 191 37.96 -13.68 98.35
N ALA A 192 39.28 -13.48 98.23
CA ALA A 192 39.92 -12.92 97.04
C ALA A 192 39.86 -13.91 95.85
N ILE A 193 40.11 -15.20 96.10
CA ILE A 193 40.05 -16.25 95.08
C ILE A 193 38.60 -16.42 94.57
N PHE A 194 37.62 -16.53 95.48
CA PHE A 194 36.21 -16.63 95.09
C PHE A 194 35.70 -15.35 94.40
N ALA A 195 36.13 -14.17 94.83
CA ALA A 195 35.80 -12.92 94.14
C ALA A 195 36.41 -12.91 92.72
N LYS A 196 37.63 -13.42 92.54
CA LYS A 196 38.28 -13.50 91.23
C LYS A 196 37.60 -14.52 90.31
N ILE A 197 37.23 -15.70 90.81
CA ILE A 197 36.47 -16.71 90.06
C ILE A 197 35.10 -16.15 89.67
N SER A 198 34.38 -15.53 90.61
CA SER A 198 33.07 -14.91 90.35
C SER A 198 33.17 -13.81 89.29
N PHE A 199 34.25 -13.03 89.31
CA PHE A 199 34.53 -12.01 88.30
C PHE A 199 34.92 -12.58 86.94
N LEU A 200 35.65 -13.69 86.88
CA LEU A 200 35.99 -14.35 85.62
C LEU A 200 34.75 -15.01 85.00
N LEU A 201 33.93 -15.69 85.82
CA LEU A 201 32.66 -16.28 85.40
C LEU A 201 31.66 -15.23 84.90
N SER A 202 31.54 -14.08 85.59
CA SER A 202 30.62 -13.01 85.17
C SER A 202 31.02 -12.34 83.85
N LYS A 203 32.25 -12.59 83.37
CA LYS A 203 32.76 -12.10 82.09
C LYS A 203 32.63 -13.07 80.94
N ILE A 204 32.19 -14.31 81.18
CA ILE A 204 31.94 -15.28 80.10
C ILE A 204 30.58 -14.92 79.47
N PRO A 205 30.53 -14.48 78.21
CA PRO A 205 29.26 -14.19 77.56
C PRO A 205 28.41 -15.45 77.46
N VAL A 206 27.13 -15.33 77.80
CA VAL A 206 26.14 -16.38 77.56
C VAL A 206 25.74 -16.30 76.09
N VAL A 207 26.02 -17.37 75.36
CA VAL A 207 25.62 -17.50 73.96
C VAL A 207 24.32 -18.30 73.94
N GLU A 208 23.22 -17.66 73.56
CA GLU A 208 21.94 -18.29 73.25
C GLU A 208 21.88 -18.68 71.77
#